data_AF-R4XFC3-F1
#
_entry.id   AF-R4XFC3-F1
#
_cell.length_a   1.000
_cell.length_b   1.000
_cell.length_c   1.000
_cell.angle_alpha   90.00
_cell.angle_beta   90.00
_cell.angle_gamma   90.00
#
_symmetry.space_group_name_H-M   'P 1'
#
loop_
_entity.id
_entity.type
_entity.pdbx_description
1 polymer ?
#
loop_
_entity_poly.entity_id
_entity_poly.type
_entity_poly.pdbx_seq_one_letter_code
_entity_poly.pdbx_strand_id
1 'polypeptide(L)'
;MSEKDVEVKQIATNVVDSLAAIEESFRLAKLELLKKENELFKPLYAKREKLTSAVPHFWSTVLSVEDELLDFIKEAEADLLKSCTSFRVQKLDDDPRNFTISMSFSRNAYLENTSCNFIKNFKFDGGRLTSRAVALDWRDGKNLVQRAAEQDRLSFFSLFSFVGMAAEVDEMDIDEDDPQLILEDMAMLLVDEVYPHALSYFTDALLPPQTPAESPHIGAIDTSGAETPSMALESMTTSFLDAQERVSASKSMEDGVPIGAGKSHKLSSASQAIEPYARDVSTALPDFLAQHRRESIESFNELKMVSENEAQFLLFLASYGHVKRVLEIGCFTGYSAMIFAHAGAEEVVTMEIDPELASFAKLGIHRAGLSEAVKVVVGDAHKTILDKQSVQGKFDLIFIDAEKSGYLDYIKVILERDLLSRERGIIVADNTLRRGCVATLEMPVRHHTAESHAEKMKNDEFESGVHDIRRFNDFVKNSDVLESVLMPAWDGCTLLRYKKIN
;
A
#
# COMPACT_ATOMS: atom_id res chain seq x y z
N MET A 1 16.52 -49.60 4.41
CA MET A 1 15.46 -48.87 3.69
C MET A 1 14.63 -49.90 2.96
N SER A 2 13.30 -49.86 3.12
CA SER A 2 12.41 -50.78 2.41
C SER A 2 12.35 -50.41 0.92
N GLU A 3 11.98 -51.35 0.06
CA GLU A 3 11.84 -51.14 -1.39
C GLU A 3 10.85 -50.00 -1.70
N LYS A 4 9.81 -49.85 -0.87
CA LYS A 4 8.87 -48.73 -0.89
C LYS A 4 9.51 -47.37 -0.55
N ASP A 5 10.48 -47.32 0.36
CA ASP A 5 11.16 -46.07 0.73
C ASP A 5 12.07 -45.56 -0.40
N VAL A 6 12.60 -46.48 -1.22
CA VAL A 6 13.40 -46.15 -2.41
C VAL A 6 12.49 -45.61 -3.52
N GLU A 7 11.33 -46.24 -3.73
CA GLU A 7 10.34 -45.82 -4.72
C GLU A 7 9.74 -44.45 -4.40
N VAL A 8 9.38 -44.19 -3.13
CA VAL A 8 8.89 -42.87 -2.68
C VAL A 8 9.94 -41.78 -2.85
N LYS A 9 11.22 -42.06 -2.53
CA LYS A 9 12.31 -41.11 -2.76
C LYS A 9 12.50 -40.80 -4.24
N GLN A 10 12.43 -41.81 -5.11
CA GLN A 10 12.58 -41.58 -6.56
C GLN A 10 11.42 -40.76 -7.12
N ILE A 11 10.19 -41.02 -6.68
CA ILE A 11 9.01 -40.21 -7.05
C ILE A 11 9.20 -38.77 -6.56
N ALA A 12 9.62 -38.58 -5.31
CA ALA A 12 9.85 -37.25 -4.75
C ALA A 12 10.92 -36.46 -5.53
N THR A 13 12.06 -37.09 -5.86
CA THR A 13 13.10 -36.46 -6.69
C THR A 13 12.57 -36.06 -8.06
N ASN A 14 11.87 -36.97 -8.76
CA ASN A 14 11.31 -36.67 -10.08
C ASN A 14 10.29 -35.53 -10.03
N VAL A 15 9.48 -35.44 -8.96
CA VAL A 15 8.54 -34.33 -8.73
C VAL A 15 9.28 -33.03 -8.48
N VAL A 16 10.32 -33.03 -7.64
CA VAL A 16 11.15 -31.84 -7.37
C VAL A 16 11.81 -31.33 -8.66
N ASP A 17 12.40 -32.21 -9.46
CA ASP A 17 13.02 -31.83 -10.73
C ASP A 17 11.99 -31.26 -11.72
N SER A 18 10.79 -31.84 -11.75
CA SER A 18 9.69 -31.35 -12.58
C SER A 18 9.19 -29.98 -12.11
N LEU A 19 9.08 -29.76 -10.80
CA LEU A 19 8.71 -28.47 -10.23
C LEU A 19 9.77 -27.41 -10.50
N ALA A 20 11.06 -27.72 -10.34
CA ALA A 20 12.15 -26.82 -10.67
C ALA A 20 12.14 -26.40 -12.15
N ALA A 21 11.82 -27.33 -13.07
CA ALA A 21 11.66 -27.02 -14.49
C ALA A 21 10.45 -26.10 -14.77
N ILE A 22 9.35 -26.27 -14.01
CA ILE A 22 8.18 -25.39 -14.08
C ILE A 22 8.51 -24.00 -13.54
N GLU A 23 9.19 -23.91 -12.39
CA GLU A 23 9.65 -22.63 -11.81
C GLU A 23 10.57 -21.88 -12.77
N GLU A 24 11.50 -22.57 -13.42
CA GLU A 24 12.35 -21.98 -14.45
C GLU A 24 11.53 -21.49 -15.65
N SER A 25 10.49 -22.23 -16.05
CA SER A 25 9.57 -21.80 -17.12
C SER A 25 8.81 -20.53 -16.74
N PHE A 26 8.34 -20.40 -15.49
CA PHE A 26 7.72 -19.16 -14.99
C PHE A 26 8.72 -18.00 -15.00
N ARG A 27 9.97 -18.24 -14.57
CA ARG A 27 11.03 -17.23 -14.57
C ARG A 27 11.30 -16.69 -15.97
N LEU A 28 11.38 -17.58 -16.97
CA LEU A 28 11.56 -17.21 -18.37
C LEU A 28 10.36 -16.44 -18.93
N ALA A 29 9.14 -16.87 -18.62
CA ALA A 29 7.92 -16.18 -19.04
C ALA A 29 7.83 -14.76 -18.44
N LYS A 30 8.17 -14.59 -17.16
CA LYS A 30 8.20 -13.27 -16.49
C LYS A 30 9.25 -12.35 -17.14
N LEU A 31 10.42 -12.88 -17.48
CA LEU A 31 11.45 -12.12 -18.19
C LEU A 31 10.98 -11.68 -19.59
N GLU A 32 10.23 -12.53 -20.31
CA GLU A 32 9.67 -12.19 -21.61
C GLU A 32 8.61 -11.08 -21.51
N LEU A 33 7.76 -11.11 -20.48
CA LEU A 33 6.81 -10.03 -20.18
C LEU A 33 7.52 -8.70 -19.96
N LEU A 34 8.55 -8.67 -19.11
CA LEU A 34 9.34 -7.46 -18.85
C LEU A 34 9.99 -6.91 -20.13
N LYS A 35 10.46 -7.79 -21.01
CA LYS A 35 11.03 -7.38 -22.31
C LYS A 35 9.98 -6.72 -23.18
N LYS A 36 8.78 -7.30 -23.22
CA LYS A 36 7.69 -6.76 -24.02
C LYS A 36 7.21 -5.41 -23.50
N GLU A 37 7.08 -5.28 -22.18
CA GLU A 37 6.77 -4.02 -21.51
C GLU A 37 7.80 -2.94 -21.85
N ASN A 38 9.10 -3.24 -21.69
CA ASN A 38 10.18 -2.29 -22.00
C ASN A 38 10.14 -1.83 -23.47
N GLU A 39 9.91 -2.76 -24.41
CA GLU A 39 9.74 -2.44 -25.84
C GLU A 39 8.60 -1.44 -26.07
N LEU A 40 7.45 -1.65 -25.42
CA LEU A 40 6.27 -0.80 -25.55
C LEU A 40 6.46 0.57 -24.89
N PHE A 41 7.14 0.63 -23.74
CA PHE A 41 7.31 1.86 -22.97
C PHE A 41 8.39 2.79 -23.52
N LYS A 42 9.45 2.25 -24.13
CA LYS A 42 10.53 3.04 -24.74
C LYS A 42 10.07 4.23 -25.59
N PRO A 43 9.19 4.06 -26.61
CA PRO A 43 8.74 5.19 -27.43
C PRO A 43 7.88 6.19 -26.65
N LEU A 44 7.20 5.76 -25.57
CA LEU A 44 6.41 6.63 -24.71
C LEU A 44 7.31 7.48 -23.81
N TYR A 45 8.33 6.89 -23.20
CA TYR A 45 9.33 7.63 -22.43
C TYR A 45 10.08 8.65 -23.28
N ALA A 46 10.44 8.31 -24.52
CA ALA A 46 11.06 9.25 -25.45
C ALA A 46 10.14 10.43 -25.82
N LYS A 47 8.81 10.22 -25.90
CA LYS A 47 7.84 11.31 -26.08
C LYS A 47 7.74 12.17 -24.83
N ARG A 48 7.66 11.56 -23.64
CA ARG A 48 7.58 12.26 -22.36
C ARG A 48 8.78 13.16 -22.13
N GLU A 49 9.99 12.69 -22.41
CA GLU A 49 11.21 13.47 -22.23
C GLU A 49 11.23 14.76 -23.07
N LYS A 50 10.67 14.73 -24.28
CA LYS A 50 10.52 15.95 -25.11
C LYS A 50 9.58 16.97 -24.48
N LEU A 51 8.56 16.51 -23.75
CA LEU A 51 7.61 17.38 -23.06
C LEU A 51 8.22 17.92 -21.75
N THR A 52 8.83 17.05 -20.95
CA THR A 52 9.36 17.43 -19.63
C THR A 52 10.58 18.34 -19.73
N SER A 53 11.40 18.20 -20.77
CA SER A 53 12.53 19.11 -21.04
C SER A 53 12.10 20.55 -21.38
N ALA A 54 10.85 20.77 -21.79
CA ALA A 54 10.31 22.10 -22.01
C ALA A 54 9.79 22.76 -20.72
N VAL A 55 9.71 22.01 -19.61
CA VAL A 55 9.21 22.48 -18.32
C VAL A 55 10.39 22.75 -17.38
N PRO A 56 10.67 24.02 -17.04
CA PRO A 56 11.75 24.35 -16.10
C PRO A 56 11.55 23.65 -14.77
N HIS A 57 12.63 23.17 -14.17
CA HIS A 57 12.64 22.54 -12.85
C HIS A 57 11.77 21.28 -12.71
N PHE A 58 11.29 20.68 -13.81
CA PHE A 58 10.42 19.50 -13.76
C PHE A 58 10.97 18.40 -12.86
N TRP A 59 12.21 17.95 -13.13
CA TRP A 59 12.81 16.86 -12.38
C TRP A 59 13.23 17.25 -10.97
N SER A 60 13.66 18.49 -10.74
CA SER A 60 13.93 18.94 -9.36
C SER A 60 12.67 18.95 -8.51
N THR A 61 11.53 19.34 -9.09
CA THR A 61 10.23 19.31 -8.40
C THR A 61 9.84 17.88 -8.10
N VAL A 62 9.86 16.99 -9.10
CA VAL A 62 9.50 15.57 -8.92
C VAL A 62 10.34 14.90 -7.83
N LEU A 63 11.66 15.07 -7.87
CA LEU A 63 12.56 14.42 -6.90
C LEU A 63 12.43 15.00 -5.49
N SER A 64 11.99 16.26 -5.35
CA SER A 64 11.94 16.97 -4.05
C SER A 64 10.56 16.92 -3.39
N VAL A 65 9.61 16.14 -3.91
CA VAL A 65 8.30 15.92 -3.28
C VAL A 65 8.05 14.46 -2.92
N GLU A 66 8.92 13.55 -3.36
CA GLU A 66 8.85 12.15 -2.95
C GLU A 66 9.36 12.02 -1.52
N ASP A 67 8.48 11.62 -0.60
CA ASP A 67 8.74 11.61 0.83
C ASP A 67 9.94 10.74 1.20
N GLU A 68 10.08 9.56 0.58
CA GLU A 68 11.23 8.69 0.84
C GLU A 68 12.55 9.30 0.34
N LEU A 69 12.51 10.22 -0.64
CA LEU A 69 13.70 10.94 -1.10
C LEU A 69 14.05 12.15 -0.20
N LEU A 70 13.10 12.67 0.58
CA LEU A 70 13.31 13.83 1.47
C LEU A 70 14.29 13.55 2.61
N ASP A 71 14.49 12.29 2.96
CA ASP A 71 15.52 11.89 3.92
C ASP A 71 16.93 12.16 3.37
N PHE A 72 17.10 12.03 2.05
CA PHE A 72 18.36 12.20 1.34
C PHE A 72 18.55 13.59 0.73
N ILE A 73 17.48 14.36 0.55
CA ILE A 73 17.48 15.68 -0.08
C ILE A 73 17.28 16.76 0.98
N LYS A 74 18.36 17.42 1.39
CA LYS A 74 18.31 18.64 2.21
C LYS A 74 18.51 19.87 1.32
N GLU A 75 18.58 21.05 1.93
CA GLU A 75 18.62 22.33 1.22
C GLU A 75 19.72 22.40 0.15
N ALA A 76 20.91 21.86 0.44
CA ALA A 76 22.04 21.88 -0.48
C ALA A 76 21.87 20.90 -1.67
N GLU A 77 21.35 19.69 -1.42
CA GLU A 77 20.98 18.76 -2.49
C GLU A 77 19.87 19.32 -3.38
N ALA A 78 18.84 19.93 -2.78
CA ALA A 78 17.75 20.57 -3.51
C ALA A 78 18.27 21.71 -4.40
N ASP A 79 19.19 22.53 -3.89
CA ASP A 79 19.82 23.61 -4.65
C ASP A 79 20.62 23.09 -5.86
N LEU A 80 21.38 22.00 -5.72
CA LEU A 80 22.01 21.34 -6.87
C LEU A 80 20.98 20.77 -7.83
N LEU A 81 19.94 20.09 -7.33
CA LEU A 81 18.89 19.50 -8.14
C LEU A 81 18.15 20.56 -8.98
N LYS A 82 17.98 21.80 -8.51
CA LYS A 82 17.39 22.90 -9.33
C LYS A 82 18.10 23.10 -10.68
N SER A 83 19.39 22.76 -10.75
CA SER A 83 20.19 22.84 -11.98
C SER A 83 20.08 21.60 -12.88
N CYS A 84 19.34 20.56 -12.46
CA CYS A 84 19.07 19.34 -13.22
C CYS A 84 18.25 19.64 -14.48
N THR A 85 18.82 19.32 -15.64
CA THR A 85 18.21 19.51 -16.95
C THR A 85 17.61 18.22 -17.50
N SER A 86 18.08 17.06 -17.03
CA SER A 86 17.51 15.76 -17.41
C SER A 86 17.74 14.73 -16.32
N PHE A 87 16.73 13.91 -16.06
CA PHE A 87 16.79 12.68 -15.29
C PHE A 87 16.13 11.58 -16.13
N ARG A 88 16.85 10.50 -16.39
CA ARG A 88 16.40 9.42 -17.27
C ARG A 88 16.70 8.06 -16.67
N VAL A 89 15.69 7.22 -16.59
CA VAL A 89 15.85 5.78 -16.35
C VAL A 89 15.66 5.02 -17.67
N GLN A 90 16.56 4.08 -17.95
CA GLN A 90 16.49 3.22 -19.13
C GLN A 90 16.77 1.76 -18.75
N LYS A 91 15.75 0.92 -18.83
CA LYS A 91 15.84 -0.55 -18.70
C LYS A 91 16.48 -1.15 -19.98
N LEU A 92 17.39 -2.11 -19.81
CA LEU A 92 18.14 -2.73 -20.92
C LEU A 92 17.27 -3.71 -21.74
N ASP A 93 17.62 -3.91 -23.01
CA ASP A 93 16.82 -4.75 -23.93
C ASP A 93 16.98 -6.26 -23.69
N ASP A 94 18.20 -6.67 -23.38
CA ASP A 94 18.57 -8.06 -23.16
C ASP A 94 18.04 -8.58 -21.82
N ASP A 95 18.07 -7.74 -20.79
CA ASP A 95 17.47 -8.00 -19.48
C ASP A 95 16.96 -6.68 -18.86
N PRO A 96 15.64 -6.44 -18.88
CA PRO A 96 15.05 -5.21 -18.34
C PRO A 96 15.16 -5.03 -16.83
N ARG A 97 15.63 -6.06 -16.10
CA ARG A 97 16.00 -5.93 -14.68
C ARG A 97 17.31 -5.17 -14.51
N ASN A 98 18.15 -5.14 -15.55
CA ASN A 98 19.30 -4.25 -15.64
C ASN A 98 18.81 -2.89 -16.15
N PHE A 99 19.34 -1.81 -15.59
CA PHE A 99 18.94 -0.47 -16.00
C PHE A 99 20.07 0.54 -15.81
N THR A 100 19.85 1.72 -16.37
CA THR A 100 20.71 2.88 -16.17
C THR A 100 19.92 4.06 -15.63
N ILE A 101 20.56 4.84 -14.75
CA ILE A 101 20.08 6.15 -14.31
C ILE A 101 21.05 7.18 -14.85
N SER A 102 20.55 8.10 -15.67
CA SER A 102 21.33 9.18 -16.29
C SER A 102 20.85 10.52 -15.76
N MET A 103 21.80 11.39 -15.39
CA MET A 103 21.49 12.76 -14.98
C MET A 103 22.35 13.76 -15.74
N SER A 104 21.72 14.88 -16.07
CA SER A 104 22.36 16.04 -16.69
C SER A 104 22.05 17.29 -15.89
N PHE A 105 23.05 18.14 -15.73
CA PHE A 105 22.98 19.39 -15.00
C PHE A 105 23.50 20.54 -15.87
N SER A 106 22.87 21.70 -15.71
CA SER A 106 23.43 22.96 -16.18
C SER A 106 24.60 23.39 -15.28
N ARG A 107 25.34 24.43 -15.69
CA ARG A 107 26.45 24.97 -14.89
C ARG A 107 25.93 25.38 -13.51
N ASN A 108 26.56 24.86 -12.46
CA ASN A 108 26.14 25.05 -11.08
C ASN A 108 27.33 25.29 -10.14
N ALA A 109 27.04 25.54 -8.86
CA ALA A 109 28.04 25.87 -7.84
C ALA A 109 28.69 24.64 -7.16
N TYR A 110 28.25 23.42 -7.48
CA TYR A 110 28.64 22.20 -6.77
C TYR A 110 29.53 21.27 -7.60
N LEU A 111 29.16 20.99 -8.84
CA LEU A 111 29.87 20.08 -9.73
C LEU A 111 30.81 20.83 -10.68
N GLU A 112 31.92 20.19 -11.00
CA GLU A 112 32.73 20.59 -12.15
C GLU A 112 32.02 20.26 -13.46
N ASN A 113 32.30 21.02 -14.51
CA ASN A 113 31.62 20.85 -15.80
C ASN A 113 31.82 19.44 -16.39
N THR A 114 32.92 18.76 -16.04
CA THR A 114 33.23 17.37 -16.43
C THR A 114 32.25 16.35 -15.85
N SER A 115 31.62 16.67 -14.72
CA SER A 115 30.67 15.79 -14.02
C SER A 115 29.22 16.29 -14.08
N CYS A 116 28.90 17.26 -14.93
CA CYS A 116 27.51 17.68 -15.13
C CYS A 116 26.68 16.67 -15.93
N ASN A 117 27.28 15.64 -16.53
CA ASN A 117 26.57 14.58 -17.24
C ASN A 117 27.17 13.23 -16.87
N PHE A 118 26.37 12.34 -16.30
CA PHE A 118 26.85 11.02 -15.89
C PHE A 118 25.75 9.97 -15.97
N ILE A 119 26.19 8.72 -16.06
CA ILE A 119 25.33 7.55 -16.19
C ILE A 119 25.78 6.51 -15.16
N LYS A 120 24.84 6.08 -14.32
CA LYS A 120 25.00 4.98 -13.38
C LYS A 120 24.38 3.73 -13.99
N ASN A 121 25.13 2.63 -13.97
CA ASN A 121 24.69 1.34 -14.52
C ASN A 121 24.42 0.38 -13.37
N PHE A 122 23.25 -0.24 -13.39
CA PHE A 122 22.83 -1.22 -12.40
C PHE A 122 22.60 -2.57 -13.08
N LYS A 123 23.00 -3.63 -12.39
CA LYS A 123 22.85 -5.00 -12.83
C LYS A 123 22.16 -5.81 -11.76
N PHE A 124 21.14 -6.55 -12.17
CA PHE A 124 20.47 -7.53 -11.33
C PHE A 124 21.19 -8.86 -11.44
N ASP A 125 21.70 -9.37 -10.33
CA ASP A 125 22.38 -10.66 -10.25
C ASP A 125 21.95 -11.41 -8.98
N GLY A 126 21.56 -12.68 -9.13
CA GLY A 126 21.24 -13.54 -7.98
C GLY A 126 20.12 -13.07 -7.04
N GLY A 127 19.31 -12.07 -7.41
CA GLY A 127 18.29 -11.49 -6.52
C GLY A 127 18.61 -10.08 -6.01
N ARG A 128 19.85 -9.62 -6.20
CA ARG A 128 20.35 -8.33 -5.69
C ARG A 128 20.79 -7.40 -6.80
N LEU A 129 20.78 -6.11 -6.51
CA LEU A 129 21.30 -5.08 -7.39
C LEU A 129 22.79 -4.84 -7.13
N THR A 130 23.56 -4.78 -8.20
CA THR A 130 24.99 -4.44 -8.16
C THR A 130 25.28 -3.31 -9.13
N SER A 131 26.33 -2.53 -8.85
CA SER A 131 26.73 -1.45 -9.74
C SER A 131 28.21 -1.10 -9.59
N ARG A 132 28.67 -0.13 -10.39
CA ARG A 132 30.00 0.50 -10.20
C ARG A 132 29.83 1.93 -9.74
N ALA A 133 30.64 2.36 -8.78
CA ALA A 133 30.68 3.75 -8.35
C ALA A 133 30.95 4.69 -9.54
N VAL A 134 30.24 5.81 -9.56
CA VAL A 134 30.42 6.91 -10.52
C VAL A 134 31.11 8.03 -9.77
N ALA A 135 32.33 8.37 -10.19
CA ALA A 135 33.06 9.48 -9.62
C ALA A 135 32.43 10.80 -10.08
N LEU A 136 32.10 11.66 -9.12
CA LEU A 136 31.61 13.01 -9.36
C LEU A 136 32.69 14.00 -8.91
N ASP A 137 33.14 14.85 -9.82
CA ASP A 137 34.08 15.92 -9.55
C ASP A 137 33.34 17.08 -8.88
N TRP A 138 33.51 17.20 -7.57
CA TRP A 138 32.94 18.28 -6.78
C TRP A 138 33.90 19.48 -6.73
N ARG A 139 33.34 20.68 -6.81
CA ARG A 139 34.06 21.94 -6.53
C ARG A 139 34.52 21.98 -5.08
N ASP A 140 35.56 22.75 -4.81
CA ASP A 140 36.19 22.85 -3.50
C ASP A 140 35.17 23.11 -2.37
N GLY A 141 35.16 22.19 -1.40
CA GLY A 141 34.29 22.25 -0.24
C GLY A 141 32.81 22.00 -0.53
N LYS A 142 32.41 21.63 -1.76
CA LYS A 142 31.00 21.44 -2.17
C LYS A 142 30.57 19.98 -2.32
N ASN A 143 31.38 19.03 -1.88
CA ASN A 143 31.05 17.60 -1.90
C ASN A 143 29.89 17.28 -0.96
N LEU A 144 28.69 17.08 -1.52
CA LEU A 144 27.47 16.83 -0.75
C LEU A 144 27.46 15.45 -0.10
N VAL A 145 28.06 14.44 -0.75
CA VAL A 145 28.17 13.08 -0.20
C VAL A 145 29.06 13.09 1.04
N GLN A 146 30.20 13.77 0.98
CA GLN A 146 31.09 13.90 2.13
C GLN A 146 30.43 14.69 3.27
N ARG A 147 29.80 15.84 2.97
CA ARG A 147 29.11 16.66 3.97
C ARG A 147 27.97 15.92 4.68
N ALA A 148 27.25 15.08 3.93
CA ALA A 148 26.22 14.21 4.47
C ALA A 148 26.80 13.16 5.42
N ALA A 149 27.89 12.50 5.02
CA ALA A 149 28.56 11.52 5.87
C ALA A 149 29.12 12.13 7.18
N GLU A 150 29.61 13.38 7.14
CA GLU A 150 30.04 14.12 8.34
C GLU A 150 28.88 14.38 9.34
N GLN A 151 27.63 14.24 8.89
CA GLN A 151 26.40 14.38 9.68
C GLN A 151 25.71 13.04 9.93
N ASP A 152 26.40 11.93 9.69
CA ASP A 152 25.86 10.57 9.84
C ASP A 152 24.57 10.32 9.05
N ARG A 153 24.52 10.87 7.83
CA ARG A 153 23.39 10.70 6.90
C ARG A 153 23.87 10.33 5.50
N LEU A 154 22.94 9.82 4.71
CA LEU A 154 23.12 9.69 3.27
C LEU A 154 22.63 10.94 2.52
N SER A 155 23.31 11.26 1.43
CA SER A 155 22.88 12.27 0.45
C SER A 155 22.15 11.57 -0.68
N PHE A 156 21.26 12.27 -1.40
CA PHE A 156 20.70 11.75 -2.65
C PHE A 156 21.81 11.30 -3.62
N PHE A 157 22.92 12.04 -3.63
CA PHE A 157 24.07 11.74 -4.49
C PHE A 157 24.90 10.55 -3.99
N SER A 158 24.66 10.03 -2.78
CA SER A 158 25.29 8.80 -2.29
C SER A 158 24.91 7.59 -3.15
N LEU A 159 23.75 7.61 -3.84
CA LEU A 159 23.36 6.60 -4.83
C LEU A 159 24.46 6.28 -5.85
N PHE A 160 25.20 7.32 -6.25
CA PHE A 160 26.20 7.18 -7.28
C PHE A 160 27.46 6.48 -6.77
N SER A 161 27.64 6.36 -5.45
CA SER A 161 28.67 5.54 -4.81
C SER A 161 28.27 4.08 -4.53
N PHE A 162 26.98 3.73 -4.67
CA PHE A 162 26.48 2.36 -4.50
C PHE A 162 27.31 1.36 -5.33
N VAL A 163 27.55 0.17 -4.79
CA VAL A 163 28.21 -0.93 -5.52
C VAL A 163 27.46 -2.24 -5.41
N GLY A 164 26.52 -2.36 -4.46
CA GLY A 164 25.79 -3.59 -4.17
C GLY A 164 26.43 -4.35 -3.03
N MET A 165 25.61 -5.14 -2.34
CA MET A 165 26.05 -6.09 -1.33
C MET A 165 26.54 -7.38 -2.00
N ALA A 166 27.38 -8.16 -1.30
CA ALA A 166 27.78 -9.47 -1.79
C ALA A 166 26.59 -10.44 -1.73
N ALA A 167 26.34 -11.19 -2.81
CA ALA A 167 25.22 -12.13 -2.92
C ALA A 167 25.28 -13.33 -1.95
N GLU A 168 26.38 -13.49 -1.22
CA GLU A 168 26.63 -14.58 -0.26
C GLU A 168 26.44 -14.16 1.21
N VAL A 169 26.05 -12.91 1.48
CA VAL A 169 25.74 -12.47 2.85
C VAL A 169 24.41 -13.08 3.25
N ASP A 170 24.38 -13.80 4.38
CA ASP A 170 23.15 -14.32 4.95
C ASP A 170 22.29 -13.13 5.39
N GLU A 171 21.11 -12.97 4.79
CA GLU A 171 20.31 -11.74 4.91
C GLU A 171 19.80 -11.53 6.36
N MET A 172 19.79 -12.58 7.19
CA MET A 172 19.51 -12.49 8.63
C MET A 172 20.57 -11.73 9.44
N ASP A 173 21.76 -11.51 8.87
CA ASP A 173 22.87 -10.76 9.48
C ASP A 173 23.03 -9.36 8.87
N ILE A 174 22.16 -8.95 7.93
CA ILE A 174 22.20 -7.61 7.32
C ILE A 174 21.48 -6.62 8.24
N ASP A 175 22.19 -5.56 8.60
CA ASP A 175 21.63 -4.43 9.33
C ASP A 175 20.64 -3.67 8.41
N GLU A 176 19.40 -3.43 8.86
CA GLU A 176 18.41 -2.66 8.09
C GLU A 176 18.91 -1.22 7.82
N ASP A 177 19.81 -0.73 8.67
CA ASP A 177 20.47 0.57 8.52
C ASP A 177 21.72 0.50 7.61
N ASP A 178 22.02 -0.63 6.96
CA ASP A 178 23.18 -0.76 6.06
C ASP A 178 23.06 0.23 4.87
N PRO A 179 24.06 1.09 4.67
CA PRO A 179 24.03 2.09 3.60
C PRO A 179 23.87 1.51 2.19
N GLN A 180 24.39 0.32 1.89
CA GLN A 180 24.19 -0.29 0.57
C GLN A 180 22.74 -0.74 0.38
N LEU A 181 22.11 -1.29 1.42
CA LEU A 181 20.70 -1.70 1.37
C LEU A 181 19.79 -0.48 1.15
N ILE A 182 20.01 0.59 1.91
CA ILE A 182 19.25 1.84 1.77
C ILE A 182 19.41 2.44 0.35
N LEU A 183 20.62 2.38 -0.21
CA LEU A 183 20.88 2.89 -1.57
C LEU A 183 20.32 1.98 -2.67
N GLU A 184 20.25 0.66 -2.43
CA GLU A 184 19.56 -0.29 -3.31
C GLU A 184 18.06 0.03 -3.37
N ASP A 185 17.42 0.21 -2.22
CA ASP A 185 16.01 0.62 -2.10
C ASP A 185 15.74 1.94 -2.81
N MET A 186 16.59 2.95 -2.61
CA MET A 186 16.45 4.23 -3.30
C MET A 186 16.59 4.08 -4.82
N ALA A 187 17.47 3.19 -5.32
CA ALA A 187 17.59 2.93 -6.74
C ALA A 187 16.30 2.34 -7.32
N MET A 188 15.71 1.37 -6.60
CA MET A 188 14.46 0.71 -7.00
C MET A 188 13.27 1.66 -6.96
N LEU A 189 13.14 2.47 -5.90
CA LEU A 189 12.14 3.53 -5.79
C LEU A 189 12.19 4.49 -7.00
N LEU A 190 13.39 4.92 -7.39
CA LEU A 190 13.54 5.81 -8.54
C LEU A 190 13.10 5.18 -9.86
N VAL A 191 13.33 3.87 -10.03
CA VAL A 191 13.14 3.15 -11.30
C VAL A 191 11.71 2.68 -11.50
N ASP A 192 11.10 2.17 -10.44
CA ASP A 192 9.78 1.53 -10.50
C ASP A 192 8.66 2.48 -10.06
N GLU A 193 8.93 3.48 -9.21
CA GLU A 193 7.90 4.41 -8.72
C GLU A 193 8.07 5.84 -9.29
N VAL A 194 9.18 6.49 -8.98
CA VAL A 194 9.33 7.93 -9.25
C VAL A 194 9.39 8.21 -10.75
N TYR A 195 10.22 7.47 -11.48
CA TYR A 195 10.40 7.71 -12.90
C TYR A 195 9.13 7.38 -13.71
N PRO A 196 8.44 6.24 -13.56
CA PRO A 196 7.21 5.96 -14.31
C PRO A 196 6.09 6.97 -14.02
N HIS A 197 5.96 7.40 -12.76
CA HIS A 197 4.86 8.24 -12.29
C HIS A 197 5.19 9.74 -12.15
N ALA A 198 6.30 10.19 -12.74
CA ALA A 198 6.81 11.56 -12.62
C ALA A 198 5.79 12.70 -12.85
N LEU A 199 4.78 12.50 -13.71
CA LEU A 199 3.73 13.51 -13.91
C LEU A 199 2.90 13.72 -12.65
N SER A 200 2.55 12.65 -11.92
CA SER A 200 1.75 12.71 -10.69
C SER A 200 2.47 13.54 -9.64
N TYR A 201 3.73 13.21 -9.36
CA TYR A 201 4.58 13.95 -8.44
C TYR A 201 4.71 15.43 -8.83
N PHE A 202 4.91 15.70 -10.11
CA PHE A 202 4.99 17.08 -10.59
C PHE A 202 3.67 17.85 -10.39
N THR A 203 2.53 17.25 -10.70
CA THR A 203 1.22 17.91 -10.54
C THR A 203 0.85 18.10 -9.08
N ASP A 204 1.17 17.13 -8.22
CA ASP A 204 0.88 17.19 -6.78
C ASP A 204 1.66 18.34 -6.14
N ALA A 205 2.91 18.56 -6.57
CA ALA A 205 3.74 19.68 -6.12
C ALA A 205 3.19 21.07 -6.49
N LEU A 206 2.36 21.16 -7.52
CA LEU A 206 1.75 22.42 -7.99
C LEU A 206 0.43 22.75 -7.28
N LEU A 207 -0.15 21.79 -6.55
CA LEU A 207 -1.36 22.05 -5.79
C LEU A 207 -1.02 22.92 -4.57
N PRO A 208 -1.79 23.99 -4.30
CA PRO A 208 -1.60 24.75 -3.08
C PRO A 208 -1.80 23.82 -1.87
N PRO A 209 -1.03 24.00 -0.77
CA PRO A 209 -1.33 23.31 0.46
C PRO A 209 -2.76 23.67 0.86
N GLN A 210 -3.59 22.67 1.12
CA GLN A 210 -4.93 22.86 1.64
C GLN A 210 -4.77 23.51 3.03
N THR A 211 -4.87 24.83 3.10
CA THR A 211 -5.11 25.51 4.36
C THR A 211 -6.48 25.07 4.86
N PRO A 212 -6.68 24.80 6.16
CA PRO A 212 -8.00 24.50 6.70
C PRO A 212 -8.87 25.75 6.52
N ALA A 213 -9.63 25.80 5.42
CA ALA A 213 -10.43 26.95 5.06
C ALA A 213 -11.67 27.03 5.97
N GLU A 214 -11.71 28.06 6.81
CA GLU A 214 -12.96 28.65 7.28
C GLU A 214 -13.90 28.87 6.07
N SER A 215 -15.17 28.50 6.24
CA SER A 215 -16.17 28.52 5.19
C SER A 215 -16.37 29.91 4.56
N PRO A 216 -16.27 30.09 3.24
CA PRO A 216 -16.69 31.32 2.60
C PRO A 216 -18.15 31.21 2.15
N HIS A 217 -18.93 32.23 2.53
CA HIS A 217 -20.25 32.50 2.02
C HIS A 217 -20.26 32.61 0.48
N ILE A 218 -21.28 32.01 -0.13
CA ILE A 218 -21.56 32.03 -1.56
C ILE A 218 -21.85 33.48 -2.01
N GLY A 219 -20.94 34.03 -2.83
CA GLY A 219 -21.14 35.25 -3.61
C GLY A 219 -20.74 34.96 -5.06
N ALA A 220 -21.66 35.21 -5.99
CA ALA A 220 -21.60 34.84 -7.39
C ALA A 220 -20.32 35.33 -8.12
N ILE A 221 -19.77 34.50 -9.01
CA ILE A 221 -18.74 34.90 -9.97
C ILE A 221 -19.29 34.81 -11.39
N ASP A 222 -19.20 35.96 -12.04
CA ASP A 222 -19.48 36.31 -13.42
C ASP A 222 -18.47 35.63 -14.38
N THR A 223 -18.96 35.10 -15.50
CA THR A 223 -18.15 34.41 -16.51
C THR A 223 -17.89 35.31 -17.70
N SER A 224 -16.77 36.03 -17.72
CA SER A 224 -16.14 36.46 -18.97
C SER A 224 -14.65 36.78 -18.80
N GLY A 225 -13.80 36.07 -19.54
CA GLY A 225 -12.37 36.38 -19.64
C GLY A 225 -11.54 35.17 -20.06
N ALA A 226 -11.29 35.03 -21.36
CA ALA A 226 -10.34 34.03 -21.86
C ALA A 226 -8.91 34.56 -21.67
N GLU A 227 -8.15 33.97 -20.75
CA GLU A 227 -6.73 34.27 -20.56
C GLU A 227 -5.85 33.40 -21.47
N THR A 228 -4.85 34.02 -22.10
CA THR A 228 -3.93 33.37 -23.04
C THR A 228 -2.80 32.61 -22.33
N PRO A 229 -2.22 31.54 -22.94
CA PRO A 229 -1.28 30.61 -22.28
C PRO A 229 0.02 31.23 -21.74
N SER A 230 0.42 32.43 -22.20
CA SER A 230 1.68 33.07 -21.79
C SER A 230 1.64 33.68 -20.39
N MET A 231 0.47 34.19 -19.95
CA MET A 231 0.34 34.79 -18.61
C MET A 231 0.15 33.74 -17.51
N ALA A 232 -0.38 32.55 -17.86
CA ALA A 232 -0.47 31.42 -16.94
C ALA A 232 0.91 30.88 -16.54
N LEU A 233 1.90 30.92 -17.45
CA LEU A 233 3.26 30.44 -17.18
C LEU A 233 4.05 31.37 -16.23
N GLU A 234 3.81 32.68 -16.32
CA GLU A 234 4.42 33.70 -15.43
C GLU A 234 3.76 33.73 -14.03
N SER A 235 2.46 33.47 -13.92
CA SER A 235 1.80 33.35 -12.61
C SER A 235 2.22 32.07 -11.86
N MET A 236 2.42 30.96 -12.59
CA MET A 236 2.91 29.69 -12.04
C MET A 236 4.35 29.77 -11.52
N THR A 237 5.22 30.51 -12.19
CA THR A 237 6.62 30.71 -11.74
C THR A 237 6.73 31.62 -10.52
N THR A 238 5.80 32.56 -10.36
CA THR A 238 5.73 33.44 -9.18
C THR A 238 5.18 32.70 -7.95
N SER A 239 4.17 31.85 -8.14
CA SER A 239 3.62 30.95 -7.08
C SER A 239 4.64 29.93 -6.57
N PHE A 240 5.64 29.58 -7.38
CA PHE A 240 6.70 28.62 -7.06
C PHE A 240 7.76 29.19 -6.10
N LEU A 241 8.14 30.46 -6.26
CA LEU A 241 9.09 31.13 -5.36
C LEU A 241 8.50 31.30 -3.95
N ASP A 242 7.21 31.61 -3.87
CA ASP A 242 6.46 31.75 -2.62
C ASP A 242 6.29 30.42 -1.87
N ALA A 243 6.26 29.29 -2.57
CA ALA A 243 6.20 27.95 -1.96
C ALA A 243 7.55 27.54 -1.34
N GLN A 244 8.67 27.94 -1.95
CA GLN A 244 10.02 27.60 -1.46
C GLN A 244 10.42 28.32 -0.17
N GLU A 245 9.99 29.58 0.05
CA GLU A 245 10.26 30.31 1.30
C GLU A 245 9.45 29.79 2.50
N ARG A 246 8.36 29.05 2.26
CA ARG A 246 7.45 28.57 3.32
C ARG A 246 7.83 27.19 3.86
N VAL A 247 8.46 26.34 3.04
CA VAL A 247 8.99 25.02 3.45
C VAL A 247 10.20 25.15 4.39
N SER A 248 11.00 26.21 4.25
CA SER A 248 12.12 26.50 5.15
C SER A 248 11.67 27.06 6.52
N ALA A 249 10.46 27.62 6.61
CA ALA A 249 9.93 28.21 7.85
C ALA A 249 9.18 27.21 8.76
N SER A 250 8.59 26.14 8.21
CA SER A 250 7.78 25.18 8.98
C SER A 250 8.59 24.22 9.87
N LYS A 251 9.93 24.16 9.72
CA LYS A 251 10.80 23.21 10.43
C LYS A 251 11.27 23.63 11.83
N SER A 252 10.71 24.71 12.39
CA SER A 252 11.15 25.25 13.69
C SER A 252 10.28 24.84 14.90
N MET A 253 9.26 24.01 14.71
CA MET A 253 8.45 23.49 15.81
C MET A 253 7.98 22.07 15.51
N GLU A 254 8.71 21.05 15.98
CA GLU A 254 8.16 19.73 16.30
C GLU A 254 9.25 18.90 17.01
N ASP A 255 9.19 18.88 18.36
CA ASP A 255 9.79 17.84 19.19
C ASP A 255 8.71 16.78 19.44
N GLY A 256 8.90 15.55 18.96
CA GLY A 256 7.99 14.43 19.21
C GLY A 256 8.33 13.16 18.43
N VAL A 257 8.76 12.13 19.16
CA VAL A 257 9.19 10.77 18.77
C VAL A 257 8.50 10.16 17.53
N PRO A 258 9.25 9.57 16.57
CA PRO A 258 8.66 8.92 15.40
C PRO A 258 8.20 7.49 15.72
N ILE A 259 7.01 7.12 15.23
CA ILE A 259 6.48 5.74 15.24
C ILE A 259 6.45 5.25 13.80
N GLY A 260 7.16 4.15 13.53
CA GLY A 260 7.31 3.56 12.21
C GLY A 260 6.00 3.02 11.63
N ALA A 261 5.70 3.42 10.40
CA ALA A 261 4.67 2.82 9.56
C ALA A 261 5.36 2.21 8.34
N GLY A 262 5.20 0.88 8.17
CA GLY A 262 5.72 0.14 7.04
C GLY A 262 5.17 0.65 5.71
N LYS A 263 6.06 0.68 4.72
CA LYS A 263 5.87 1.27 3.39
C LYS A 263 4.69 0.64 2.64
N SER A 264 3.77 1.49 2.18
CA SER A 264 2.79 1.17 1.14
C SER A 264 2.73 2.35 0.16
N HIS A 265 2.65 2.07 -1.13
CA HIS A 265 2.67 3.04 -2.22
C HIS A 265 1.84 4.28 -1.89
N LYS A 266 2.52 5.44 -1.78
CA LYS A 266 1.94 6.67 -1.27
C LYS A 266 0.98 7.28 -2.27
N LEU A 267 -0.30 7.07 -1.99
CA LEU A 267 -1.40 7.97 -2.30
C LEU A 267 -0.99 9.46 -2.08
N SER A 268 -1.51 10.40 -2.88
CA SER A 268 -1.16 11.84 -2.81
C SER A 268 -1.23 12.43 -1.39
N SER A 269 -0.59 13.58 -1.11
CA SER A 269 -0.63 14.22 0.22
C SER A 269 -2.06 14.48 0.73
N ALA A 270 -2.98 14.81 -0.19
CA ALA A 270 -4.40 14.88 0.11
C ALA A 270 -4.96 13.51 0.53
N SER A 271 -4.63 12.45 -0.20
CA SER A 271 -5.10 11.10 0.07
C SER A 271 -4.55 10.49 1.38
N GLN A 272 -3.33 10.84 1.78
CA GLN A 272 -2.79 10.48 3.11
C GLN A 272 -3.47 11.26 4.24
N ALA A 273 -3.86 12.51 3.99
CA ALA A 273 -4.58 13.34 4.95
C ALA A 273 -6.08 13.04 5.02
N ILE A 274 -6.66 12.36 4.02
CA ILE A 274 -8.12 12.07 3.95
C ILE A 274 -8.58 11.25 5.16
N GLU A 275 -7.84 10.21 5.56
CA GLU A 275 -8.30 9.33 6.62
C GLU A 275 -8.25 9.98 8.02
N PRO A 276 -7.16 10.68 8.41
CA PRO A 276 -7.16 11.53 9.61
C PRO A 276 -8.23 12.62 9.55
N TYR A 277 -8.35 13.35 8.44
CA TYR A 277 -9.37 14.40 8.31
C TYR A 277 -10.79 13.86 8.46
N ALA A 278 -11.12 12.77 7.75
CA ALA A 278 -12.44 12.13 7.81
C ALA A 278 -12.77 11.64 9.23
N ARG A 279 -11.76 11.19 9.98
CA ARG A 279 -11.91 10.81 11.39
C ARG A 279 -12.21 12.03 12.25
N ASP A 280 -11.42 13.09 12.12
CA ASP A 280 -11.53 14.28 12.97
C ASP A 280 -12.83 15.06 12.76
N VAL A 281 -13.41 15.00 11.54
CA VAL A 281 -14.70 15.64 11.23
C VAL A 281 -15.90 14.69 11.37
N SER A 282 -15.68 13.43 11.77
CA SER A 282 -16.75 12.46 12.05
C SER A 282 -17.08 12.39 13.54
N THR A 283 -18.25 11.86 13.87
CA THR A 283 -18.60 11.54 15.26
C THR A 283 -17.62 10.50 15.81
N ALA A 284 -17.02 10.78 16.95
CA ALA A 284 -16.12 9.85 17.62
C ALA A 284 -16.87 8.61 18.14
N LEU A 285 -16.19 7.47 18.11
CA LEU A 285 -16.67 6.24 18.75
C LEU A 285 -16.66 6.40 20.29
N PRO A 286 -17.55 5.71 21.02
CA PRO A 286 -17.54 5.67 22.48
C PRO A 286 -16.18 5.33 23.09
N ASP A 287 -15.86 5.94 24.23
CA ASP A 287 -14.56 5.79 24.91
C ASP A 287 -14.16 4.34 25.18
N PHE A 288 -15.12 3.46 25.50
CA PHE A 288 -14.82 2.05 25.77
C PHE A 288 -14.35 1.29 24.52
N LEU A 289 -14.83 1.67 23.32
CA LEU A 289 -14.37 1.12 22.05
C LEU A 289 -12.98 1.65 21.71
N ALA A 290 -12.74 2.95 21.89
CA ALA A 290 -11.42 3.55 21.71
C ALA A 290 -10.38 2.93 22.67
N GLN A 291 -10.77 2.68 23.92
CA GLN A 291 -9.94 1.99 24.91
C GLN A 291 -9.61 0.56 24.48
N HIS A 292 -10.61 -0.23 24.10
CA HIS A 292 -10.40 -1.60 23.65
C HIS A 292 -9.48 -1.66 22.42
N ARG A 293 -9.64 -0.73 21.47
CA ARG A 293 -8.76 -0.61 20.31
C ARG A 293 -7.31 -0.36 20.71
N ARG A 294 -7.05 0.55 21.65
CA ARG A 294 -5.68 0.81 22.15
C ARG A 294 -5.07 -0.44 22.80
N GLU A 295 -5.83 -1.10 23.67
CA GLU A 295 -5.38 -2.35 24.33
C GLU A 295 -5.06 -3.45 23.30
N SER A 296 -5.86 -3.58 22.25
CA SER A 296 -5.60 -4.51 21.14
C SER A 296 -4.29 -4.20 20.41
N ILE A 297 -4.04 -2.92 20.09
CA ILE A 297 -2.80 -2.49 19.41
C ILE A 297 -1.58 -2.77 20.30
N GLU A 298 -1.65 -2.41 21.57
CA GLU A 298 -0.57 -2.64 22.54
C GLU A 298 -0.27 -4.12 22.76
N SER A 299 -1.30 -4.98 22.74
CA SER A 299 -1.15 -6.41 23.07
C SER A 299 -0.65 -7.25 21.90
N PHE A 300 -1.09 -6.95 20.67
CA PHE A 300 -0.83 -7.83 19.53
C PHE A 300 0.04 -7.20 18.45
N ASN A 301 0.35 -5.90 18.52
CA ASN A 301 1.17 -5.17 17.54
C ASN A 301 0.75 -5.41 16.06
N GLU A 302 -0.54 -5.73 15.84
CA GLU A 302 -1.08 -6.11 14.54
C GLU A 302 -2.24 -5.18 14.15
N LEU A 303 -2.10 -4.51 13.00
CA LEU A 303 -3.12 -3.65 12.39
C LEU A 303 -4.14 -4.47 11.57
N LYS A 304 -4.74 -5.52 12.17
CA LYS A 304 -5.77 -6.36 11.52
C LYS A 304 -7.21 -5.92 11.83
N MET A 305 -7.40 -4.87 12.64
CA MET A 305 -8.74 -4.33 12.92
C MET A 305 -9.19 -3.37 11.84
N VAL A 306 -10.51 -3.33 11.58
CA VAL A 306 -11.16 -2.25 10.82
C VAL A 306 -10.70 -0.86 11.31
N SER A 307 -10.63 0.10 10.40
CA SER A 307 -10.29 1.49 10.74
C SER A 307 -11.36 2.13 11.65
N GLU A 308 -11.04 3.23 12.32
CA GLU A 308 -12.05 3.96 13.13
C GLU A 308 -13.22 4.48 12.28
N ASN A 309 -12.93 4.95 11.07
CA ASN A 309 -13.95 5.43 10.14
C ASN A 309 -14.83 4.28 9.63
N GLU A 310 -14.25 3.11 9.38
CA GLU A 310 -15.00 1.91 9.02
C GLU A 310 -15.85 1.40 10.18
N ALA A 311 -15.29 1.36 11.39
CA ALA A 311 -16.05 1.07 12.60
C ALA A 311 -17.24 2.01 12.79
N GLN A 312 -17.06 3.31 12.56
CA GLN A 312 -18.14 4.29 12.62
C GLN A 312 -19.20 4.07 11.52
N PHE A 313 -18.78 3.64 10.33
CA PHE A 313 -19.70 3.22 9.27
C PHE A 313 -20.50 1.97 9.66
N LEU A 314 -19.85 0.93 10.20
CA LEU A 314 -20.53 -0.30 10.65
C LEU A 314 -21.53 -0.01 11.77
N LEU A 315 -21.16 0.85 12.73
CA LEU A 315 -22.06 1.34 13.78
C LEU A 315 -23.28 2.05 13.19
N PHE A 316 -23.06 2.97 12.25
CA PHE A 316 -24.12 3.72 11.59
C PHE A 316 -25.05 2.78 10.80
N LEU A 317 -24.49 1.86 10.01
CA LEU A 317 -25.24 0.92 9.20
C LEU A 317 -26.11 -0.01 10.07
N ALA A 318 -25.54 -0.57 11.13
CA ALA A 318 -26.25 -1.49 12.01
C ALA A 318 -27.36 -0.79 12.80
N SER A 319 -27.08 0.40 13.35
CA SER A 319 -28.06 1.17 14.11
C SER A 319 -29.21 1.69 13.22
N TYR A 320 -28.89 2.25 12.05
CA TYR A 320 -29.89 2.71 11.08
C TYR A 320 -30.73 1.56 10.52
N GLY A 321 -30.10 0.41 10.28
CA GLY A 321 -30.78 -0.81 9.84
C GLY A 321 -31.64 -1.49 10.91
N HIS A 322 -31.57 -1.03 12.17
CA HIS A 322 -32.14 -1.71 13.33
C HIS A 322 -31.75 -3.18 13.41
N VAL A 323 -30.47 -3.47 13.14
CA VAL A 323 -29.91 -4.82 13.14
C VAL A 323 -30.01 -5.42 14.53
N LYS A 324 -30.62 -6.61 14.66
CA LYS A 324 -30.82 -7.31 15.93
C LYS A 324 -29.93 -8.53 16.09
N ARG A 325 -29.71 -9.25 14.99
CA ARG A 325 -28.89 -10.46 14.99
C ARG A 325 -27.74 -10.33 13.99
N VAL A 326 -26.52 -10.47 14.48
CA VAL A 326 -25.29 -10.39 13.70
C VAL A 326 -24.55 -11.72 13.71
N LEU A 327 -24.11 -12.14 12.53
CA LEU A 327 -23.10 -13.18 12.37
C LEU A 327 -21.81 -12.53 11.88
N GLU A 328 -20.74 -12.68 12.63
CA GLU A 328 -19.42 -12.20 12.27
C GLU A 328 -18.48 -13.39 12.02
N ILE A 329 -17.85 -13.39 10.84
CA ILE A 329 -16.86 -14.37 10.43
C ILE A 329 -15.50 -13.66 10.46
N GLY A 330 -14.73 -13.94 11.52
CA GLY A 330 -13.50 -13.24 11.86
C GLY A 330 -13.69 -12.27 13.03
N CYS A 331 -13.20 -12.64 14.22
CA CYS A 331 -13.35 -11.87 15.45
C CYS A 331 -12.11 -11.01 15.75
N PHE A 332 -10.92 -11.58 15.57
CA PHE A 332 -9.66 -11.08 16.06
C PHE A 332 -9.77 -10.73 17.56
N THR A 333 -9.69 -9.45 17.90
CA THR A 333 -9.80 -8.96 19.28
C THR A 333 -11.23 -8.61 19.70
N GLY A 334 -12.23 -8.81 18.84
CA GLY A 334 -13.65 -8.58 19.13
C GLY A 334 -14.12 -7.13 18.96
N TYR A 335 -13.33 -6.27 18.34
CA TYR A 335 -13.63 -4.84 18.20
C TYR A 335 -14.92 -4.57 17.39
N SER A 336 -15.05 -5.18 16.21
CA SER A 336 -16.25 -5.11 15.36
C SER A 336 -17.47 -5.77 16.02
N ALA A 337 -17.31 -6.90 16.71
CA ALA A 337 -18.36 -7.51 17.50
C ALA A 337 -18.94 -6.55 18.56
N MET A 338 -18.07 -5.82 19.27
CA MET A 338 -18.47 -4.82 20.27
C MET A 338 -19.17 -3.62 19.62
N ILE A 339 -18.74 -3.21 18.43
CA ILE A 339 -19.41 -2.16 17.63
C ILE A 339 -20.85 -2.57 17.30
N PHE A 340 -21.06 -3.79 16.81
CA PHE A 340 -22.41 -4.27 16.48
C PHE A 340 -23.32 -4.39 17.71
N ALA A 341 -22.80 -4.90 18.83
CA ALA A 341 -23.55 -4.94 20.08
C ALA A 341 -23.90 -3.53 20.58
N HIS A 342 -22.95 -2.59 20.49
CA HIS A 342 -23.19 -1.19 20.82
C HIS A 342 -24.23 -0.53 19.91
N ALA A 343 -24.29 -0.92 18.64
CA ALA A 343 -25.28 -0.43 17.67
C ALA A 343 -26.72 -0.84 18.01
N GLY A 344 -26.91 -1.76 18.97
CA GLY A 344 -28.21 -2.24 19.43
C GLY A 344 -28.56 -3.66 18.97
N ALA A 345 -27.57 -4.42 18.48
CA ALA A 345 -27.74 -5.84 18.24
C ALA A 345 -27.95 -6.58 19.58
N GLU A 346 -28.96 -7.44 19.62
CA GLU A 346 -29.31 -8.25 20.79
C GLU A 346 -28.49 -9.55 20.82
N GLU A 347 -28.03 -10.00 19.66
CA GLU A 347 -27.17 -11.18 19.52
C GLU A 347 -26.11 -10.94 18.44
N VAL A 348 -24.84 -11.11 18.81
CA VAL A 348 -23.68 -11.10 17.92
C VAL A 348 -22.94 -12.42 18.10
N VAL A 349 -23.00 -13.28 17.08
CA VAL A 349 -22.21 -14.52 17.05
C VAL A 349 -20.94 -14.25 16.26
N THR A 350 -19.79 -14.28 16.91
CA THR A 350 -18.49 -14.03 16.28
C THR A 350 -17.58 -15.26 16.37
N MET A 351 -16.79 -15.52 15.32
CA MET A 351 -15.95 -16.71 15.19
C MET A 351 -14.47 -16.34 15.23
N GLU A 352 -13.72 -17.03 16.07
CA GLU A 352 -12.27 -16.86 16.18
C GLU A 352 -11.56 -18.22 16.23
N ILE A 353 -10.56 -18.42 15.39
CA ILE A 353 -9.82 -19.68 15.35
C ILE A 353 -8.77 -19.73 16.45
N ASP A 354 -8.15 -18.60 16.77
CA ASP A 354 -7.07 -18.49 17.75
C ASP A 354 -7.62 -18.41 19.19
N PRO A 355 -7.30 -19.38 20.07
CA PRO A 355 -7.82 -19.37 21.43
C PRO A 355 -7.36 -18.21 22.31
N GLU A 356 -6.17 -17.64 22.05
CA GLU A 356 -5.61 -16.52 22.79
C GLU A 356 -6.33 -15.23 22.43
N LEU A 357 -6.49 -14.96 21.13
CA LEU A 357 -7.28 -13.84 20.62
C LEU A 357 -8.73 -13.94 21.06
N ALA A 358 -9.33 -15.13 21.00
CA ALA A 358 -10.69 -15.34 21.48
C ALA A 358 -10.82 -15.08 22.99
N SER A 359 -9.79 -15.40 23.77
CA SER A 359 -9.78 -15.13 25.22
C SER A 359 -9.65 -13.63 25.51
N PHE A 360 -8.81 -12.93 24.75
CA PHE A 360 -8.70 -11.47 24.80
C PHE A 360 -10.03 -10.80 24.44
N ALA A 361 -10.65 -11.20 23.33
CA ALA A 361 -11.95 -10.69 22.89
C ALA A 361 -13.02 -10.86 23.96
N LYS A 362 -13.13 -12.07 24.54
CA LYS A 362 -14.07 -12.35 25.64
C LYS A 362 -13.86 -11.45 26.85
N LEU A 363 -12.61 -11.18 27.21
CA LEU A 363 -12.28 -10.30 28.33
C LEU A 363 -12.67 -8.84 28.04
N GLY A 364 -12.37 -8.32 26.85
CA GLY A 364 -12.77 -6.99 26.42
C GLY A 364 -14.29 -6.80 26.37
N ILE A 365 -15.00 -7.76 25.77
CA ILE A 365 -16.46 -7.82 25.72
C ILE A 365 -17.06 -7.80 27.14
N HIS A 366 -16.49 -8.58 28.06
CA HIS A 366 -16.94 -8.63 29.45
C HIS A 366 -16.72 -7.29 30.17
N ARG A 367 -15.54 -6.67 30.00
CA ARG A 367 -15.24 -5.34 30.58
C ARG A 367 -16.18 -4.26 30.07
N ALA A 368 -16.59 -4.35 28.80
CA ALA A 368 -17.54 -3.43 28.19
C ALA A 368 -19.02 -3.68 28.59
N GLY A 369 -19.31 -4.74 29.36
CA GLY A 369 -20.68 -5.09 29.75
C GLY A 369 -21.52 -5.66 28.60
N LEU A 370 -20.89 -6.20 27.56
CA LEU A 370 -21.56 -6.68 26.34
C LEU A 370 -21.68 -8.22 26.28
N SER A 371 -21.35 -8.93 27.36
CA SER A 371 -21.33 -10.40 27.40
C SER A 371 -22.68 -11.08 27.14
N GLU A 372 -23.80 -10.39 27.40
CA GLU A 372 -25.12 -10.95 27.09
C GLU A 372 -25.43 -10.92 25.59
N ALA A 373 -24.90 -9.92 24.88
CA ALA A 373 -25.14 -9.74 23.45
C ALA A 373 -24.11 -10.47 22.59
N VAL A 374 -22.83 -10.52 23.00
CA VAL A 374 -21.75 -11.05 22.15
C VAL A 374 -21.31 -12.45 22.59
N LYS A 375 -21.44 -13.41 21.68
CA LYS A 375 -21.00 -14.80 21.84
C LYS A 375 -19.81 -15.08 20.93
N VAL A 376 -18.64 -15.29 21.54
CA VAL A 376 -17.40 -15.71 20.85
C VAL A 376 -17.35 -17.24 20.76
N VAL A 377 -17.39 -17.77 19.54
CA VAL A 377 -17.25 -19.21 19.25
C VAL A 377 -15.83 -19.49 18.80
N VAL A 378 -15.10 -20.29 19.60
CA VAL A 378 -13.70 -20.63 19.32
C VAL A 378 -13.64 -21.83 18.38
N GLY A 379 -13.05 -21.66 17.21
CA GLY A 379 -12.85 -22.71 16.23
C GLY A 379 -12.78 -22.20 14.79
N ASP A 380 -12.38 -23.09 13.90
CA ASP A 380 -12.34 -22.90 12.46
C ASP A 380 -13.71 -22.45 11.92
N ALA A 381 -13.76 -21.26 11.34
CA ALA A 381 -15.00 -20.64 10.88
C ALA A 381 -15.70 -21.45 9.79
N HIS A 382 -14.98 -22.15 8.90
CA HIS A 382 -15.57 -23.04 7.89
C HIS A 382 -16.35 -24.21 8.50
N LYS A 383 -15.95 -24.66 9.69
CA LYS A 383 -16.67 -25.71 10.44
C LYS A 383 -17.76 -25.11 11.31
N THR A 384 -17.47 -24.00 11.99
CA THR A 384 -18.39 -23.34 12.91
C THR A 384 -19.63 -22.84 12.19
N ILE A 385 -19.49 -22.28 10.98
CA ILE A 385 -20.62 -21.83 10.17
C ILE A 385 -21.50 -22.97 9.65
N LEU A 386 -21.05 -24.22 9.69
CA LEU A 386 -21.85 -25.40 9.35
C LEU A 386 -22.54 -26.02 10.57
N ASP A 387 -22.02 -25.77 11.77
CA ASP A 387 -22.63 -26.24 13.00
C ASP A 387 -23.94 -25.51 13.29
N LYS A 388 -25.02 -26.28 13.38
CA LYS A 388 -26.37 -25.77 13.67
C LYS A 388 -26.57 -25.44 15.14
N GLN A 389 -25.68 -25.86 16.04
CA GLN A 389 -25.73 -25.45 17.44
C GLN A 389 -25.05 -24.10 17.65
N SER A 390 -23.92 -23.90 17.00
CA SER A 390 -23.17 -22.64 17.05
C SER A 390 -23.87 -21.50 16.30
N VAL A 391 -24.38 -21.76 15.09
CA VAL A 391 -25.02 -20.77 14.23
C VAL A 391 -26.47 -21.15 13.96
N GLN A 392 -27.41 -20.38 14.54
CA GLN A 392 -28.84 -20.67 14.53
C GLN A 392 -29.67 -19.54 13.91
N GLY A 393 -30.69 -19.93 13.14
CA GLY A 393 -31.66 -18.99 12.57
C GLY A 393 -31.05 -18.07 11.51
N LYS A 394 -31.71 -16.93 11.30
CA LYS A 394 -31.34 -15.92 10.30
C LYS A 394 -30.78 -14.66 10.94
N PHE A 395 -29.85 -14.02 10.25
CA PHE A 395 -29.16 -12.82 10.69
C PHE A 395 -29.61 -11.62 9.86
N ASP A 396 -29.72 -10.46 10.51
CA ASP A 396 -30.02 -9.19 9.87
C ASP A 396 -28.77 -8.58 9.26
N LEU A 397 -27.60 -8.89 9.84
CA LEU A 397 -26.30 -8.51 9.30
C LEU A 397 -25.35 -9.70 9.37
N ILE A 398 -24.61 -9.96 8.29
CA ILE A 398 -23.49 -10.89 8.28
C ILE A 398 -22.23 -10.11 7.89
N PHE A 399 -21.22 -10.07 8.76
CA PHE A 399 -19.93 -9.43 8.50
C PHE A 399 -18.90 -10.51 8.16
N ILE A 400 -18.24 -10.37 7.01
CA ILE A 400 -17.18 -11.28 6.55
C ILE A 400 -15.87 -10.50 6.53
N ASP A 401 -15.00 -10.79 7.50
CA ASP A 401 -13.64 -10.28 7.57
C ASP A 401 -12.69 -11.35 8.14
N ALA A 402 -12.43 -12.35 7.32
CA ALA A 402 -11.61 -13.51 7.68
C ALA A 402 -10.49 -13.74 6.66
N GLU A 403 -9.96 -14.96 6.59
CA GLU A 403 -9.01 -15.37 5.56
C GLU A 403 -9.66 -15.34 4.16
N LYS A 404 -8.92 -14.81 3.18
CA LYS A 404 -9.51 -14.44 1.88
C LYS A 404 -9.84 -15.64 0.99
N SER A 405 -9.12 -16.75 1.15
CA SER A 405 -9.41 -18.01 0.46
C SER A 405 -10.78 -18.58 0.81
N GLY A 406 -11.31 -18.27 1.99
CA GLY A 406 -12.61 -18.76 2.47
C GLY A 406 -13.82 -17.97 1.95
N TYR A 407 -13.65 -16.76 1.41
CA TYR A 407 -14.77 -15.84 1.11
C TYR A 407 -15.85 -16.44 0.21
N LEU A 408 -15.43 -17.15 -0.86
CA LEU A 408 -16.36 -17.78 -1.78
C LEU A 408 -17.16 -18.92 -1.12
N ASP A 409 -16.55 -19.66 -0.21
CA ASP A 409 -17.21 -20.75 0.48
C ASP A 409 -18.15 -20.22 1.57
N TYR A 410 -17.74 -19.16 2.29
CA TYR A 410 -18.61 -18.48 3.25
C TYR A 410 -19.90 -17.99 2.61
N ILE A 411 -19.82 -17.28 1.48
CA ILE A 411 -21.03 -16.79 0.81
C ILE A 411 -21.92 -17.92 0.30
N LYS A 412 -21.35 -19.01 -0.20
CA LYS A 412 -22.12 -20.21 -0.61
C LYS A 412 -22.84 -20.82 0.59
N VAL A 413 -22.13 -21.05 1.70
CA VAL A 413 -22.73 -21.65 2.90
C VAL A 413 -23.82 -20.75 3.47
N ILE A 414 -23.62 -19.43 3.51
CA ILE A 414 -24.64 -18.46 3.95
C ILE A 414 -25.93 -18.62 3.14
N LEU A 415 -25.82 -18.74 1.81
CA LEU A 415 -26.95 -18.91 0.91
C LEU A 415 -27.59 -20.30 1.03
N GLU A 416 -26.79 -21.36 1.04
CA GLU A 416 -27.25 -22.76 1.14
C GLU A 416 -27.96 -23.03 2.46
N ARG A 417 -27.45 -22.48 3.56
CA ARG A 417 -28.08 -22.56 4.88
C ARG A 417 -29.20 -21.53 5.11
N ASP A 418 -29.46 -20.65 4.13
CA ASP A 418 -30.46 -19.57 4.20
C ASP A 418 -30.31 -18.73 5.49
N LEU A 419 -29.06 -18.39 5.83
CA LEU A 419 -28.68 -17.68 7.07
C LEU A 419 -28.99 -16.18 7.01
N LEU A 420 -29.18 -15.61 5.83
CA LEU A 420 -29.46 -14.18 5.68
C LEU A 420 -30.96 -13.92 5.79
N SER A 421 -31.36 -12.87 6.52
CA SER A 421 -32.74 -12.41 6.56
C SER A 421 -33.22 -11.95 5.17
N ARG A 422 -34.38 -12.44 4.73
CA ARG A 422 -34.97 -12.08 3.42
C ARG A 422 -35.50 -10.64 3.38
N GLU A 423 -35.94 -10.12 4.52
CA GLU A 423 -36.63 -8.83 4.58
C GLU A 423 -35.65 -7.66 4.75
N ARG A 424 -34.61 -7.85 5.56
CA ARG A 424 -33.70 -6.78 6.01
C ARG A 424 -32.22 -7.19 6.01
N GLY A 425 -31.91 -8.42 5.59
CA GLY A 425 -30.57 -8.97 5.66
C GLY A 425 -29.60 -8.22 4.76
N ILE A 426 -28.47 -7.83 5.34
CA ILE A 426 -27.30 -7.32 4.61
C ILE A 426 -26.07 -8.16 4.93
N ILE A 427 -25.26 -8.44 3.93
CA ILE A 427 -23.90 -8.97 4.12
C ILE A 427 -22.94 -7.83 3.82
N VAL A 428 -21.96 -7.66 4.68
CA VAL A 428 -20.87 -6.71 4.54
C VAL A 428 -19.58 -7.52 4.47
N ALA A 429 -18.93 -7.55 3.31
CA ALA A 429 -17.68 -8.26 3.10
C ALA A 429 -16.53 -7.26 2.96
N ASP A 430 -15.59 -7.31 3.90
CA ASP A 430 -14.46 -6.37 3.95
C ASP A 430 -13.27 -6.87 3.11
N ASN A 431 -12.38 -5.96 2.74
CA ASN A 431 -11.15 -6.15 1.97
C ASN A 431 -11.36 -6.69 0.54
N THR A 432 -12.50 -6.36 -0.05
CA THR A 432 -12.93 -6.87 -1.37
C THR A 432 -12.30 -6.14 -2.56
N LEU A 433 -11.54 -5.06 -2.33
CA LEU A 433 -10.63 -4.48 -3.32
C LEU A 433 -9.18 -4.95 -3.15
N ARG A 434 -8.84 -5.53 -1.99
CA ARG A 434 -7.54 -6.09 -1.67
C ARG A 434 -6.39 -5.19 -2.12
N ARG A 435 -6.37 -3.97 -1.58
CA ARG A 435 -5.41 -2.88 -1.82
C ARG A 435 -5.40 -2.42 -3.27
N GLY A 436 -6.55 -2.50 -3.93
CA GLY A 436 -6.69 -2.23 -5.37
C GLY A 436 -6.17 -3.33 -6.29
N CYS A 437 -5.50 -4.36 -5.77
CA CYS A 437 -4.86 -5.41 -6.57
C CYS A 437 -5.87 -6.21 -7.41
N VAL A 438 -7.14 -6.28 -6.98
CA VAL A 438 -8.17 -6.98 -7.77
C VAL A 438 -8.48 -6.26 -9.09
N ALA A 439 -8.26 -4.94 -9.15
CA ALA A 439 -8.59 -4.09 -10.30
C ALA A 439 -7.51 -4.07 -11.40
N THR A 440 -6.32 -4.58 -11.13
CA THR A 440 -5.18 -4.61 -12.07
C THR A 440 -4.82 -6.05 -12.43
N LEU A 441 -4.66 -6.38 -13.72
CA LEU A 441 -4.17 -7.72 -14.10
C LEU A 441 -2.71 -7.96 -13.65
N GLU A 442 -1.98 -6.87 -13.45
CA GLU A 442 -0.67 -6.83 -12.82
C GLU A 442 -0.87 -6.90 -11.31
N MET A 443 -0.39 -7.97 -10.67
CA MET A 443 -0.16 -7.92 -9.23
C MET A 443 0.88 -6.83 -9.00
N PRO A 444 0.68 -5.90 -8.04
CA PRO A 444 1.79 -5.08 -7.62
C PRO A 444 2.90 -6.04 -7.23
N VAL A 445 4.00 -6.00 -7.97
CA VAL A 445 5.21 -6.69 -7.57
C VAL A 445 5.54 -6.06 -6.23
N ARG A 446 5.27 -6.74 -5.12
CA ARG A 446 5.88 -6.33 -3.86
C ARG A 446 7.36 -6.47 -4.11
N HIS A 447 8.03 -5.34 -4.32
CA HIS A 447 9.48 -5.25 -4.37
C HIS A 447 10.02 -5.40 -2.96
N HIS A 448 9.83 -6.59 -2.40
CA HIS A 448 10.67 -7.11 -1.36
C HIS A 448 11.00 -8.52 -1.82
N THR A 449 12.29 -8.75 -2.06
CA THR A 449 12.89 -10.07 -2.00
C THR A 449 12.15 -10.87 -0.92
N ALA A 450 11.44 -11.92 -1.29
CA ALA A 450 10.85 -12.81 -0.30
C ALA A 450 12.00 -13.71 0.16
N GLU A 451 12.73 -13.24 1.17
CA GLU A 451 14.03 -13.78 1.62
C GLU A 451 13.85 -15.04 2.48
N SER A 452 12.73 -15.13 3.23
CA SER A 452 12.37 -16.33 3.98
C SER A 452 11.24 -17.14 3.34
N HIS A 453 11.19 -18.46 3.60
CA HIS A 453 10.07 -19.31 3.21
C HIS A 453 8.72 -18.81 3.78
N ALA A 454 8.75 -18.21 4.97
CA ALA A 454 7.58 -17.64 5.62
C ALA A 454 7.07 -16.38 4.90
N GLU A 455 7.95 -15.54 4.34
CA GLU A 455 7.55 -14.36 3.55
C GLU A 455 7.12 -14.71 2.15
N LYS A 456 7.76 -15.72 1.52
CA LYS A 456 7.25 -16.32 0.29
C LYS A 456 5.83 -16.85 0.51
N MET A 457 5.61 -17.62 1.57
CA MET A 457 4.27 -18.08 1.94
C MET A 457 3.29 -16.94 2.17
N LYS A 458 3.67 -15.85 2.86
CA LYS A 458 2.82 -14.67 3.05
C LYS A 458 2.51 -13.93 1.74
N ASN A 459 3.46 -13.87 0.82
CA ASN A 459 3.27 -13.25 -0.50
C ASN A 459 2.40 -14.14 -1.40
N ASP A 460 2.65 -15.44 -1.43
CA ASP A 460 1.84 -16.44 -2.15
C ASP A 460 0.40 -16.47 -1.58
N GLU A 461 0.24 -16.38 -0.26
CA GLU A 461 -1.05 -16.28 0.42
C GLU A 461 -1.76 -14.96 0.07
N PHE A 462 -1.02 -13.85 -0.01
CA PHE A 462 -1.57 -12.56 -0.44
C PHE A 462 -2.02 -12.61 -1.90
N GLU A 463 -1.18 -13.10 -2.82
CA GLU A 463 -1.50 -13.26 -4.25
C GLU A 463 -2.68 -14.22 -4.47
N SER A 464 -2.67 -15.39 -3.82
CA SER A 464 -3.81 -16.31 -3.80
C SER A 464 -5.07 -15.61 -3.28
N GLY A 465 -4.93 -14.83 -2.21
CA GLY A 465 -6.01 -14.02 -1.65
C GLY A 465 -6.59 -13.03 -2.66
N VAL A 466 -5.78 -12.40 -3.52
CA VAL A 466 -6.29 -11.53 -4.60
C VAL A 466 -7.12 -12.33 -5.60
N HIS A 467 -6.65 -13.52 -6.01
CA HIS A 467 -7.41 -14.40 -6.91
C HIS A 467 -8.72 -14.89 -6.29
N ASP A 468 -8.72 -15.23 -5.01
CA ASP A 468 -9.90 -15.71 -4.30
C ASP A 468 -10.93 -14.59 -4.09
N ILE A 469 -10.49 -13.36 -3.80
CA ILE A 469 -11.38 -12.20 -3.78
C ILE A 469 -11.95 -11.89 -5.17
N ARG A 470 -11.18 -12.04 -6.26
CA ARG A 470 -11.74 -11.91 -7.62
C ARG A 470 -12.84 -12.92 -7.87
N ARG A 471 -12.63 -14.19 -7.50
CA ARG A 471 -13.66 -15.24 -7.63
C ARG A 471 -14.91 -14.92 -6.81
N PHE A 472 -14.73 -14.43 -5.59
CA PHE A 472 -15.84 -13.95 -4.77
C PHE A 472 -16.59 -12.79 -5.44
N ASN A 473 -15.87 -11.75 -5.88
CA ASN A 473 -16.44 -10.58 -6.55
C ASN A 473 -17.22 -10.98 -7.82
N ASP A 474 -16.66 -11.87 -8.64
CA ASP A 474 -17.31 -12.39 -9.84
C ASP A 474 -18.55 -13.23 -9.50
N PHE A 475 -18.49 -14.06 -8.45
CA PHE A 475 -19.63 -14.86 -8.01
C PHE A 475 -20.80 -13.98 -7.55
N VAL A 476 -20.54 -12.97 -6.71
CA VAL A 476 -21.60 -12.09 -6.18
C VAL A 476 -22.14 -11.13 -7.24
N LYS A 477 -21.31 -10.67 -8.17
CA LYS A 477 -21.75 -9.86 -9.33
C LYS A 477 -22.70 -10.63 -10.23
N ASN A 478 -22.41 -11.91 -10.49
CA ASN A 478 -23.19 -12.76 -11.38
C ASN A 478 -24.28 -13.56 -10.63
N SER A 479 -24.55 -13.25 -9.37
CA SER A 479 -25.56 -13.94 -8.59
C SER A 479 -26.97 -13.65 -9.11
N ASP A 480 -27.78 -14.69 -9.28
CA ASP A 480 -29.19 -14.54 -9.62
C ASP A 480 -30.04 -14.08 -8.43
N VAL A 481 -29.57 -14.32 -7.20
CA VAL A 481 -30.34 -14.11 -5.96
C VAL A 481 -29.86 -12.92 -5.13
N LEU A 482 -28.60 -12.49 -5.29
CA LEU A 482 -28.04 -11.34 -4.58
C LEU A 482 -27.93 -10.12 -5.51
N GLU A 483 -28.18 -8.93 -4.97
CA GLU A 483 -27.66 -7.69 -5.53
C GLU A 483 -26.47 -7.23 -4.69
N SER A 484 -25.47 -6.64 -5.37
CA SER A 484 -24.19 -6.28 -4.78
C SER A 484 -23.78 -4.85 -5.14
N VAL A 485 -23.15 -4.17 -4.19
CA VAL A 485 -22.47 -2.88 -4.39
C VAL A 485 -21.09 -2.97 -3.76
N LEU A 486 -20.05 -2.91 -4.58
CA LEU A 486 -18.66 -2.81 -4.14
C LEU A 486 -18.31 -1.33 -3.96
N MET A 487 -18.05 -0.91 -2.72
CA MET A 487 -17.66 0.46 -2.39
C MET A 487 -16.13 0.61 -2.45
N PRO A 488 -15.60 1.63 -3.14
CA PRO A 488 -14.18 1.96 -3.14
C PRO A 488 -13.80 2.76 -1.89
N ALA A 489 -14.08 2.20 -0.72
CA ALA A 489 -13.72 2.74 0.59
C ALA A 489 -12.82 1.73 1.32
N TRP A 490 -11.81 2.23 2.04
CA TRP A 490 -10.81 1.41 2.75
C TRP A 490 -10.17 0.37 1.83
N ASP A 491 -10.05 -0.88 2.28
CA ASP A 491 -9.55 -2.00 1.47
C ASP A 491 -10.62 -2.61 0.54
N GLY A 492 -11.74 -1.90 0.36
CA GLY A 492 -12.91 -2.30 -0.41
C GLY A 492 -13.97 -3.01 0.42
N CYS A 493 -15.19 -2.48 0.43
CA CYS A 493 -16.30 -3.04 1.20
C CYS A 493 -17.44 -3.41 0.24
N THR A 494 -17.78 -4.69 0.16
CA THR A 494 -18.90 -5.16 -0.67
C THR A 494 -20.15 -5.35 0.17
N LEU A 495 -21.19 -4.58 -0.14
CA LEU A 495 -22.52 -4.73 0.43
C LEU A 495 -23.35 -5.67 -0.44
N LEU A 496 -23.94 -6.71 0.16
CA LEU A 496 -24.81 -7.67 -0.52
C LEU A 496 -26.16 -7.74 0.18
N ARG A 497 -27.22 -7.94 -0.57
CA ARG A 497 -28.52 -8.36 -0.03
C ARG A 497 -29.29 -9.18 -1.04
N TYR A 498 -30.35 -9.87 -0.61
CA TYR A 498 -31.23 -10.52 -1.56
C TYR A 498 -31.85 -9.51 -2.52
N LYS A 499 -31.92 -9.86 -3.81
CA LYS A 499 -32.67 -9.06 -4.79
C LYS A 499 -34.11 -8.94 -4.33
N LYS A 500 -34.65 -7.73 -4.41
CA LYS A 500 -36.09 -7.53 -4.26
C LYS A 500 -36.77 -8.25 -5.42
N ILE A 501 -37.66 -9.20 -5.09
CA ILE A 501 -38.56 -9.78 -6.08
C ILE A 501 -39.51 -8.64 -6.47
N ASN A 502 -39.41 -8.18 -7.72
CA ASN A 502 -40.38 -7.24 -8.30
C ASN A 502 -41.73 -7.91 -8.52
#